data_AF-A0A7S1ENG7-F1
#
_entry.id   AF-A0A7S1ENG7-F1
#
_cell.length_a   1.000
_cell.length_b   1.000
_cell.length_c   1.000
_cell.angle_alpha   90.00
_cell.angle_beta   90.00
_cell.angle_gamma   90.00
#
_symmetry.space_group_name_H-M   'P 1'
#
loop_
_entity.id
_entity.type
_entity.pdbx_description
1 polymer ?
#
loop_
_entity_poly.entity_id
_entity_poly.type
_entity_poly.pdbx_seq_one_letter_code
_entity_poly.pdbx_strand_id
1 'polypeptide(L)'
;KAANVYNPFYTPIVFASWKPIAEILVANGIASREGEFYYVVDLPALMALVDKGTRWRELKKSEAFATGKSVLVNSTDVRTSNSAAMYLALASYLANGQQIVQSAEEADKALPTVAPLFLRQGFQEQSSAGPFEDYLALGMGKAPLLVAYESQMVEFWLRHP
;
A
#
# COMPACT_ATOMS: atom_id res chain seq x y z
N LYS A 1 8.39 -36.96 8.51
CA LYS A 1 9.02 -36.07 7.51
C LYS A 1 8.00 -34.99 7.16
N ALA A 2 8.30 -33.72 7.42
CA ALA A 2 7.44 -32.64 6.98
C ALA A 2 7.37 -32.65 5.44
N ALA A 3 6.17 -32.51 4.88
CA ALA A 3 6.00 -32.40 3.44
C ALA A 3 6.76 -31.16 2.96
N ASN A 4 7.55 -31.30 1.89
CA ASN A 4 8.17 -30.16 1.23
C ASN A 4 7.03 -29.28 0.68
N VAL A 5 6.80 -28.13 1.31
CA VAL A 5 5.90 -27.09 0.80
C VAL A 5 6.68 -26.32 -0.26
N TYR A 6 6.35 -26.56 -1.52
CA TYR A 6 6.77 -25.68 -2.60
C TYR A 6 5.70 -24.60 -2.73
N ASN A 7 6.09 -23.32 -2.61
CA ASN A 7 5.25 -22.19 -3.01
C ASN A 7 5.64 -21.81 -4.44
N PRO A 8 4.95 -22.31 -5.48
CA PRO A 8 5.39 -22.17 -6.87
C PRO A 8 5.24 -20.77 -7.45
N PHE A 9 4.55 -19.85 -6.77
CA PHE A 9 4.26 -18.51 -7.29
C PHE A 9 4.62 -17.43 -6.26
N TYR A 10 5.55 -16.57 -6.63
CA TYR A 10 5.76 -15.27 -6.00
C TYR A 10 5.06 -14.24 -6.88
N THR A 11 4.12 -13.50 -6.30
CA THR A 11 3.45 -12.39 -6.98
C THR A 11 3.97 -11.07 -6.45
N PRO A 12 4.00 -10.01 -7.29
CA PRO A 12 4.34 -8.68 -6.82
C PRO A 12 3.37 -8.21 -5.73
N ILE A 13 3.84 -7.32 -4.86
CA ILE A 13 2.94 -6.52 -4.05
C ILE A 13 2.29 -5.45 -4.92
N VAL A 14 1.04 -5.16 -4.66
CA VAL A 14 0.23 -4.14 -5.33
C VAL A 14 -0.44 -3.26 -4.29
N PHE A 15 -0.91 -2.09 -4.72
CA PHE A 15 -1.88 -1.31 -3.95
C PHE A 15 -3.29 -1.65 -4.41
N ALA A 16 -4.02 -2.42 -3.61
CA ALA A 16 -5.44 -2.62 -3.81
C ALA A 16 -6.18 -1.32 -3.48
N SER A 17 -7.07 -0.90 -4.37
CA SER A 17 -7.83 0.34 -4.24
C SER A 17 -9.13 0.30 -5.03
N TRP A 18 -9.94 1.32 -4.83
CA TRP A 18 -11.28 1.46 -5.40
C TRP A 18 -11.23 2.40 -6.58
N LYS A 19 -12.05 2.17 -7.62
CA LYS A 19 -12.10 3.04 -8.79
C LYS A 19 -12.23 4.53 -8.46
N PRO A 20 -13.10 4.98 -7.52
CA PRO A 20 -13.17 6.39 -7.15
C PRO A 20 -11.89 6.93 -6.50
N ILE A 21 -11.19 6.11 -5.72
CA ILE A 21 -9.90 6.47 -5.11
C ILE A 21 -8.81 6.57 -6.18
N ALA A 22 -8.73 5.58 -7.08
CA ALA A 22 -7.79 5.59 -8.20
C ALA A 22 -8.00 6.81 -9.11
N GLU A 23 -9.24 7.21 -9.37
CA GLU A 23 -9.57 8.40 -10.16
C GLU A 23 -9.12 9.71 -9.48
N ILE A 24 -9.19 9.80 -8.14
CA ILE A 24 -8.58 10.90 -7.38
C ILE A 24 -7.06 10.89 -7.59
N LEU A 25 -6.39 9.75 -7.45
CA LEU A 25 -4.94 9.66 -7.64
C LEU A 25 -4.52 10.06 -9.06
N VAL A 26 -5.27 9.64 -10.07
CA VAL A 26 -5.05 10.03 -11.47
C VAL A 26 -5.22 11.54 -11.66
N ALA A 27 -6.28 12.14 -11.10
CA ALA A 27 -6.53 13.58 -11.22
C ALA A 27 -5.44 14.45 -10.57
N ASN A 28 -4.63 13.87 -9.68
CA ASN A 28 -3.52 14.51 -9.00
C ASN A 28 -2.14 14.06 -9.51
N GLY A 29 -2.09 13.27 -10.59
CA GLY A 29 -0.84 12.83 -11.23
C GLY A 29 -0.06 11.76 -10.45
N ILE A 30 -0.70 11.09 -9.50
CA ILE A 30 -0.08 10.06 -8.63
C ILE A 30 -0.26 8.65 -9.21
N ALA A 31 -1.22 8.50 -10.11
CA ALA A 31 -1.43 7.26 -10.83
C ALA A 31 -1.75 7.54 -12.30
N SER A 32 -1.48 6.58 -13.16
CA SER A 32 -1.89 6.56 -14.56
C SER A 32 -2.69 5.29 -14.81
N ARG A 33 -3.77 5.40 -15.59
CA ARG A 33 -4.61 4.25 -15.94
C ARG A 33 -3.97 3.54 -17.12
N GLU A 34 -3.78 2.22 -16.98
CA GLU A 34 -3.23 1.34 -18.01
C GLU A 34 -4.25 0.20 -18.21
N GLY A 35 -5.15 0.34 -19.18
CA GLY A 35 -6.28 -0.58 -19.37
C GLY A 35 -7.51 -0.24 -18.52
N GLU A 36 -8.37 -1.24 -18.26
CA GLU A 36 -9.66 -0.99 -17.59
C GLU A 36 -9.57 -0.97 -16.05
N PHE A 37 -8.76 -1.86 -15.47
CA PHE A 37 -8.71 -2.10 -14.02
C PHE A 37 -7.30 -1.95 -13.42
N TYR A 38 -6.28 -1.70 -14.25
CA TYR A 38 -4.89 -1.61 -13.84
C TYR A 38 -4.40 -0.15 -13.87
N TYR A 39 -3.55 0.18 -12.90
CA TYR A 39 -3.01 1.52 -12.70
C TYR A 39 -1.54 1.44 -12.32
N VAL A 40 -0.72 2.30 -12.93
CA VAL A 40 0.68 2.47 -12.56
C VAL A 40 0.79 3.66 -11.63
N VAL A 41 1.32 3.42 -10.42
CA VAL A 41 1.45 4.43 -9.37
C VAL A 41 2.82 5.09 -9.43
N ASP A 42 2.84 6.42 -9.44
CA ASP A 42 4.03 7.21 -9.11
C ASP A 42 4.23 7.14 -7.60
N LEU A 43 5.02 6.16 -7.20
CA LEU A 43 5.27 5.87 -5.79
C LEU A 43 6.01 7.02 -5.07
N PRO A 44 7.04 7.67 -5.64
CA PRO A 44 7.59 8.89 -5.07
C PRO A 44 6.54 9.98 -4.79
N ALA A 45 5.64 10.25 -5.74
CA ALA A 45 4.57 11.23 -5.55
C ALA A 45 3.58 10.80 -4.45
N LEU A 46 3.21 9.52 -4.41
CA LEU A 46 2.36 8.98 -3.34
C LEU A 46 3.02 9.12 -1.96
N MET A 47 4.29 8.73 -1.84
CA MET A 47 5.02 8.83 -0.56
C MET A 47 5.16 10.28 -0.10
N ALA A 48 5.33 11.23 -1.02
CA ALA A 48 5.36 12.65 -0.69
C ALA A 48 4.04 13.17 -0.10
N LEU A 49 2.88 12.63 -0.53
CA LEU A 49 1.60 12.97 0.11
C LEU A 49 1.48 12.38 1.52
N VAL A 50 1.92 11.14 1.68
CA VAL A 50 1.86 10.44 2.97
C VAL A 50 2.73 11.16 4.01
N ASP A 51 3.95 11.53 3.62
CA ASP A 51 4.92 12.27 4.43
C ASP A 51 4.38 13.63 4.86
N LYS A 52 3.80 14.40 3.92
CA LYS A 52 3.12 15.67 4.23
C LYS A 52 1.85 15.51 5.05
N GLY A 53 1.34 14.29 5.23
CA GLY A 53 0.08 14.01 5.89
C GLY A 53 -1.13 14.59 5.15
N THR A 54 -1.01 14.83 3.84
CA THR A 54 -2.05 15.41 2.98
C THR A 54 -3.37 14.68 3.18
N ARG A 55 -4.46 15.42 3.31
CA ARG A 55 -5.80 14.85 3.53
C ARG A 55 -6.50 14.59 2.22
N TRP A 56 -7.34 13.56 2.17
CA TRP A 56 -8.08 13.21 0.96
C TRP A 56 -8.94 14.37 0.42
N ARG A 57 -9.57 15.15 1.30
CA ARG A 57 -10.34 16.35 0.93
C ARG A 57 -9.51 17.49 0.30
N GLU A 58 -8.19 17.45 0.41
CA GLU A 58 -7.28 18.48 -0.14
C GLU A 58 -6.88 18.16 -1.58
N LEU A 59 -7.19 16.95 -2.06
CA LEU A 59 -6.86 16.51 -3.41
C LEU A 59 -7.88 17.01 -4.44
N LYS A 60 -7.43 17.21 -5.68
CA LYS A 60 -8.33 17.52 -6.80
C LYS A 60 -9.31 16.37 -7.03
N LYS A 61 -10.55 16.70 -7.41
CA LYS A 61 -11.63 15.73 -7.69
C LYS A 61 -11.91 14.76 -6.54
N SER A 62 -11.77 15.22 -5.29
CA SER A 62 -11.94 14.38 -4.10
C SER A 62 -13.40 14.08 -3.75
N GLU A 63 -14.40 14.47 -4.54
CA GLU A 63 -15.83 14.44 -4.16
C GLU A 63 -16.28 13.05 -3.70
N ALA A 64 -15.77 11.99 -4.33
CA ALA A 64 -16.08 10.61 -3.98
C ALA A 64 -15.48 10.16 -2.62
N PHE A 65 -14.49 10.88 -2.09
CA PHE A 65 -13.82 10.53 -0.83
C PHE A 65 -13.26 11.77 -0.10
N ALA A 66 -14.06 12.83 0.05
CA ALA A 66 -13.64 14.11 0.62
C ALA A 66 -13.54 14.07 2.17
N THR A 67 -12.77 13.12 2.70
CA THR A 67 -12.63 12.90 4.15
C THR A 67 -11.46 13.68 4.74
N GLY A 68 -11.49 13.88 6.06
CA GLY A 68 -10.37 14.46 6.81
C GLY A 68 -9.22 13.49 7.09
N LYS A 69 -9.30 12.24 6.61
CA LYS A 69 -8.24 11.23 6.76
C LYS A 69 -7.03 11.62 5.91
N SER A 70 -5.83 11.40 6.42
CA SER A 70 -4.61 11.53 5.63
C SER A 70 -4.53 10.42 4.58
N VAL A 71 -3.90 10.72 3.45
CA VAL A 71 -3.45 9.71 2.50
C VAL A 71 -2.42 8.84 3.22
N LEU A 72 -2.71 7.54 3.28
CA LEU A 72 -1.88 6.52 3.90
C LEU A 72 -2.22 5.19 3.24
N VAL A 73 -1.21 4.35 3.01
CA VAL A 73 -1.40 3.00 2.50
C VAL A 73 -1.53 2.05 3.69
N ASN A 74 -2.67 1.38 3.83
CA ASN A 74 -2.88 0.36 4.84
C ASN A 74 -1.91 -0.81 4.62
N SER A 75 -1.32 -1.32 5.69
CA SER A 75 -0.35 -2.41 5.69
C SER A 75 -0.55 -3.29 6.92
N THR A 76 -0.03 -4.51 6.87
CA THR A 76 0.05 -5.44 8.01
C THR A 76 1.11 -5.04 9.04
N ASP A 77 1.19 -5.77 10.16
CA ASP A 77 2.23 -5.59 11.18
C ASP A 77 3.63 -5.84 10.60
N VAL A 78 4.44 -4.77 10.58
CA VAL A 78 5.81 -4.78 10.02
C VAL A 78 6.78 -5.72 10.74
N ARG A 79 6.47 -6.12 11.98
CA ARG A 79 7.35 -6.98 12.78
C ARG A 79 7.23 -8.45 12.42
N THR A 80 6.09 -8.85 11.86
CA THR A 80 5.72 -10.26 11.66
C THR A 80 5.30 -10.58 10.23
N SER A 81 4.91 -9.58 9.44
CA SER A 81 4.31 -9.77 8.13
C SER A 81 5.27 -9.53 6.96
N ASN A 82 5.32 -10.48 6.02
CA ASN A 82 6.14 -10.34 4.82
C ASN A 82 5.67 -9.22 3.88
N SER A 83 4.36 -8.98 3.74
CA SER A 83 3.84 -7.88 2.88
C SER A 83 4.27 -6.52 3.43
N ALA A 84 4.26 -6.35 4.75
CA ALA A 84 4.76 -5.14 5.39
C ALA A 84 6.28 -5.02 5.28
N ALA A 85 7.03 -6.13 5.37
CA ALA A 85 8.48 -6.14 5.16
C ALA A 85 8.85 -5.74 3.71
N MET A 86 8.11 -6.22 2.70
CA MET A 86 8.31 -5.83 1.30
C MET A 86 7.98 -4.36 1.08
N TYR A 87 6.88 -3.87 1.67
CA TYR A 87 6.54 -2.45 1.59
C TYR A 87 7.58 -1.56 2.30
N LEU A 88 8.08 -2.00 3.47
CA LEU A 88 9.18 -1.36 4.19
C LEU A 88 10.43 -1.27 3.33
N ALA A 89 10.82 -2.37 2.66
CA ALA A 89 11.99 -2.38 1.78
C ALA A 89 11.86 -1.39 0.60
N LEU A 90 10.66 -1.28 0.02
CA LEU A 90 10.40 -0.35 -1.06
C LEU A 90 10.39 1.11 -0.58
N ALA A 91 9.77 1.38 0.57
CA ALA A 91 9.75 2.71 1.16
C ALA A 91 11.14 3.16 1.61
N SER A 92 11.95 2.28 2.20
CA SER A 92 13.31 2.59 2.62
C SER A 92 14.24 2.83 1.43
N TYR A 93 14.08 2.07 0.34
CA TYR A 93 14.78 2.33 -0.91
C TYR A 93 14.52 3.75 -1.44
N LEU A 94 13.26 4.20 -1.42
CA LEU A 94 12.90 5.55 -1.86
C LEU A 94 13.43 6.63 -0.90
N ALA A 95 13.28 6.41 0.41
CA ALA A 95 13.78 7.33 1.43
C ALA A 95 15.31 7.46 1.40
N ASN A 96 16.01 6.43 0.93
CA ASN A 96 17.46 6.42 0.74
C ASN A 96 17.89 6.85 -0.68
N GLY A 97 17.07 7.66 -1.37
CA GLY A 97 17.44 8.21 -2.68
C GLY A 97 17.50 7.18 -3.81
N GLN A 98 16.60 6.19 -3.78
CA GLN A 98 16.56 5.08 -4.73
C GLN A 98 17.81 4.20 -4.67
N GLN A 99 18.31 3.96 -3.45
CA GLN A 99 19.43 3.05 -3.17
C GLN A 99 19.05 2.09 -2.04
N ILE A 100 19.54 0.85 -2.11
CA ILE A 100 19.32 -0.14 -1.05
C ILE A 100 20.02 0.36 0.22
N VAL A 101 19.31 0.33 1.36
CA VAL A 101 19.89 0.62 2.67
C VAL A 101 20.86 -0.50 3.04
N GLN A 102 22.13 -0.15 3.27
CA GLN A 102 23.22 -1.10 3.52
C GLN A 102 23.94 -0.85 4.86
N SER A 103 23.67 0.25 5.54
CA SER A 103 24.29 0.58 6.83
C SER A 103 23.30 1.08 7.89
N ALA A 104 23.73 1.09 9.14
CA ALA A 104 22.93 1.63 10.25
C ALA A 104 22.69 3.14 10.07
N GLU A 105 23.68 3.88 9.57
CA GLU A 105 23.58 5.32 9.33
C GLU A 105 22.58 5.65 8.21
N GLU A 106 22.51 4.81 7.17
CA GLU A 106 21.48 4.93 6.12
C GLU A 106 20.09 4.57 6.66
N ALA A 107 20.00 3.54 7.51
CA ALA A 107 18.75 3.20 8.18
C ALA A 107 18.25 4.34 9.07
N ASP A 108 19.14 4.96 9.87
CA ASP A 108 18.81 6.09 10.75
C ASP A 108 18.32 7.32 9.95
N LYS A 109 18.85 7.55 8.75
CA LYS A 109 18.39 8.62 7.85
C LYS A 109 17.01 8.33 7.26
N ALA A 110 16.73 7.07 6.89
CA ALA A 110 15.45 6.68 6.31
C ALA A 110 14.33 6.58 7.36
N LEU A 111 14.67 6.26 8.60
CA LEU A 111 13.73 5.93 9.67
C LEU A 111 12.64 6.99 9.91
N PRO A 112 12.93 8.31 9.97
CA PRO A 112 11.91 9.33 10.19
C PRO A 112 10.84 9.38 9.09
N THR A 113 11.18 9.00 7.87
CA THR A 113 10.26 8.96 6.73
C THR A 113 9.42 7.69 6.72
N VAL A 114 10.05 6.56 7.07
CA VAL A 114 9.44 5.23 6.88
C VAL A 114 8.66 4.76 8.10
N ALA A 115 9.12 5.05 9.33
CA ALA A 115 8.43 4.62 10.55
C ALA A 115 6.97 5.12 10.65
N PRO A 116 6.63 6.39 10.29
CA PRO A 116 5.26 6.87 10.31
C PRO A 116 4.31 6.08 9.39
N LEU A 117 4.81 5.42 8.34
CA LEU A 117 3.97 4.60 7.46
C LEU A 117 3.27 3.48 8.23
N PHE A 118 3.91 2.94 9.27
CA PHE A 118 3.39 1.82 10.05
C PHE A 118 2.78 2.29 11.37
N LEU A 119 3.42 3.24 12.06
CA LEU A 119 2.99 3.67 13.39
C LEU A 119 1.64 4.41 13.41
N ARG A 120 1.22 4.99 12.27
CA ARG A 120 -0.05 5.73 12.16
C ARG A 120 -1.28 4.84 11.97
N GLN A 121 -1.10 3.52 11.82
CA GLN A 121 -2.18 2.60 11.44
C GLN A 121 -2.90 1.95 12.63
N GLY A 122 -2.45 2.17 13.86
CA GLY A 122 -3.00 1.48 15.03
C GLY A 122 -2.67 -0.02 15.02
N PHE A 123 -3.53 -0.86 15.59
CA PHE A 123 -3.35 -2.31 15.57
C PHE A 123 -3.48 -2.86 14.14
N GLN A 124 -2.55 -3.71 13.73
CA GLN A 124 -2.53 -4.35 12.41
C GLN A 124 -2.36 -5.86 12.56
N GLU A 125 -2.99 -6.60 11.66
CA GLU A 125 -2.91 -8.06 11.59
C GLU A 125 -1.52 -8.54 11.09
N GLN A 126 -1.15 -9.76 11.45
CA GLN A 126 0.14 -10.35 11.09
C GLN A 126 0.18 -10.89 9.64
N SER A 127 -0.99 -11.21 9.09
CA SER A 127 -1.17 -11.74 7.74
C SER A 127 -1.97 -10.78 6.88
N SER A 128 -1.70 -10.74 5.57
CA SER A 128 -2.45 -9.92 4.62
C SER A 128 -3.87 -10.42 4.37
N ALA A 129 -4.24 -11.62 4.84
CA ALA A 129 -5.61 -12.15 4.71
C ALA A 129 -6.64 -11.25 5.42
N GLY A 130 -6.41 -10.92 6.69
CA GLY A 130 -7.34 -10.08 7.48
C GLY A 130 -7.57 -8.70 6.88
N PRO A 131 -6.52 -7.90 6.60
CA PRO A 131 -6.68 -6.59 5.97
C PRO A 131 -7.31 -6.65 4.58
N PHE A 132 -7.11 -7.74 3.84
CA PHE A 132 -7.73 -7.95 2.53
C PHE A 132 -9.23 -8.27 2.66
N GLU A 133 -9.62 -9.11 3.61
CA GLU A 133 -11.04 -9.34 3.95
C GLU A 133 -11.73 -8.05 4.41
N ASP A 134 -11.08 -7.27 5.28
CA ASP A 134 -11.55 -5.95 5.72
C ASP A 134 -11.69 -4.98 4.55
N TYR A 135 -10.74 -4.97 3.62
CA TYR A 135 -10.82 -4.18 2.41
C TYR A 135 -12.08 -4.54 1.63
N LEU A 136 -12.30 -5.82 1.32
CA LEU A 136 -13.48 -6.27 0.57
C LEU A 136 -14.80 -5.99 1.30
N ALA A 137 -14.84 -6.21 2.61
CA ALA A 137 -16.07 -6.13 3.40
C ALA A 137 -16.45 -4.70 3.84
N LEU A 138 -15.47 -3.86 4.20
CA LEU A 138 -15.68 -2.55 4.80
C LEU A 138 -15.48 -1.39 3.82
N GLY A 139 -14.95 -1.67 2.63
CA GLY A 139 -14.89 -0.73 1.53
C GLY A 139 -13.86 0.39 1.69
N MET A 140 -13.89 1.34 0.74
CA MET A 140 -12.97 2.48 0.70
C MET A 140 -12.99 3.36 1.96
N GLY A 141 -14.11 3.33 2.70
CA GLY A 141 -14.25 4.02 3.97
C GLY A 141 -13.23 3.55 5.01
N LYS A 142 -12.99 2.24 5.10
CA LYS A 142 -12.01 1.65 6.02
C LYS A 142 -10.61 1.63 5.41
N ALA A 143 -10.48 1.13 4.18
CA ALA A 143 -9.21 0.87 3.51
C ALA A 143 -9.22 1.47 2.08
N PRO A 144 -8.90 2.76 1.92
CA PRO A 144 -8.86 3.40 0.59
C PRO A 144 -7.69 2.90 -0.27
N LEU A 145 -6.55 2.59 0.37
CA LEU A 145 -5.35 2.02 -0.24
C LEU A 145 -4.82 0.92 0.67
N LEU A 146 -4.55 -0.27 0.13
CA LEU A 146 -4.04 -1.42 0.89
C LEU A 146 -2.84 -2.05 0.17
N VAL A 147 -1.75 -2.31 0.89
CA VAL A 147 -0.70 -3.23 0.42
C VAL A 147 -1.25 -4.65 0.42
N ALA A 148 -1.30 -5.28 -0.75
CA ALA A 148 -1.74 -6.65 -0.92
C ALA A 148 -0.81 -7.40 -1.89
N TYR A 149 -0.88 -8.73 -1.90
CA TYR A 149 -0.30 -9.51 -3.00
C TYR A 149 -1.23 -9.48 -4.21
N GLU A 150 -0.69 -9.37 -5.42
CA GLU A 150 -1.49 -9.46 -6.65
C GLU A 150 -2.31 -10.75 -6.71
N SER A 151 -1.74 -11.87 -6.22
CA SER A 151 -2.45 -13.15 -6.17
C SER A 151 -3.75 -13.08 -5.36
N GLN A 152 -3.83 -12.27 -4.30
CA GLN A 152 -5.06 -12.12 -3.52
C GLN A 152 -6.18 -11.48 -4.36
N MET A 153 -5.83 -10.50 -5.20
CA MET A 153 -6.77 -9.87 -6.13
C MET A 153 -7.24 -10.84 -7.21
N VAL A 154 -6.29 -11.55 -7.84
CA VAL A 154 -6.59 -12.51 -8.90
C VAL A 154 -7.45 -13.66 -8.36
N GLU A 155 -7.10 -14.21 -7.20
CA GLU A 155 -7.88 -15.26 -6.55
C GLU A 155 -9.30 -14.79 -6.24
N PHE A 156 -9.45 -13.56 -5.74
CA PHE A 156 -10.77 -12.99 -5.47
C PHE A 156 -11.62 -12.89 -6.74
N TRP A 157 -11.07 -12.34 -7.83
CA TRP A 157 -11.80 -12.21 -9.11
C TRP A 157 -12.15 -13.55 -9.73
N LEU A 158 -11.28 -14.55 -9.64
CA LEU A 158 -11.58 -15.90 -10.14
C LEU A 158 -12.74 -16.58 -9.39
N ARG A 159 -12.92 -16.24 -8.10
CA ARG A 159 -14.04 -16.74 -7.29
C ARG A 159 -15.32 -15.90 -7.45
N HIS A 160 -15.23 -14.70 -8.02
CA HIS A 160 -16.33 -13.75 -8.17
C HIS A 160 -16.30 -13.09 -9.58
N PRO A 161 -16.65 -13.84 -10.64
CA PRO A 161 -16.58 -13.36 -12.02
C PRO A 161 -17.62 -12.27 -12.36
#